data_AF-A0A5C6D981-F1
#
_entry.id   AF-A0A5C6D981-F1
#
_cell.length_a   1.000
_cell.length_b   1.000
_cell.length_c   1.000
_cell.angle_alpha   90.00
_cell.angle_beta   90.00
_cell.angle_gamma   90.00
#
_symmetry.space_group_name_H-M   'P 1'
#
loop_
_entity.id
_entity.type
_entity.pdbx_description
1 polymer ?
#
loop_
_entity_poly.entity_id
_entity_poly.type
_entity_poly.pdbx_seq_one_letter_code
_entity_poly.pdbx_strand_id
1 'polypeptide(L)'
;MWWRYRKWKHAVAPILLAIAYGCLQNFVKGTVPWYVGLVLAFCVGAAYVIEEIVWNLKGGGRPCPACRHRVRLKSFRVHSTCPNCGEQL
;
A
#
# COMPACT_ATOMS: atom_id res chain seq x y z
N MET A 1 1.28 13.29 8.34
CA MET A 1 1.34 13.00 6.87
C MET A 1 1.20 11.51 6.56
N TRP A 2 1.98 10.62 7.19
CA TRP A 2 1.99 9.19 6.86
C TRP A 2 0.67 8.44 7.10
N TRP A 3 -0.09 8.77 8.17
CA TRP A 3 -1.41 8.16 8.40
C TRP A 3 -2.46 8.54 7.34
N ARG A 4 -2.50 9.81 6.93
CA ARG A 4 -3.36 10.28 5.82
C ARG A 4 -3.00 9.57 4.52
N TYR A 5 -1.71 9.41 4.24
CA TYR A 5 -1.21 8.68 3.08
C TYR A 5 -1.62 7.19 3.10
N ARG A 6 -1.44 6.47 4.22
CA ARG A 6 -1.90 5.07 4.36
C ARG A 6 -3.41 4.95 4.20
N LYS A 7 -4.18 5.82 4.84
CA LYS A 7 -5.65 5.79 4.77
C LYS A 7 -6.14 5.99 3.33
N TRP A 8 -5.56 6.95 2.61
CA TRP A 8 -5.83 7.15 1.18
C TRP A 8 -5.40 5.95 0.34
N LYS A 9 -4.22 5.39 0.58
CA LYS A 9 -3.71 4.22 -0.15
C LYS A 9 -4.64 3.02 0.02
N HIS A 10 -5.05 2.71 1.24
CA HIS A 10 -5.95 1.59 1.51
C HIS A 10 -7.39 1.82 1.02
N ALA A 11 -7.81 3.07 0.81
CA ALA A 11 -9.10 3.38 0.19
C ALA A 11 -9.04 3.33 -1.34
N VAL A 12 -7.98 3.86 -1.95
CA VAL A 12 -7.83 3.98 -3.41
C VAL A 12 -7.36 2.67 -4.05
N ALA A 13 -6.44 1.94 -3.41
CA ALA A 13 -5.92 0.69 -3.93
C ALA A 13 -7.00 -0.37 -4.25
N PRO A 14 -7.98 -0.68 -3.38
CA PRO A 14 -9.00 -1.67 -3.70
C PRO A 14 -9.91 -1.23 -4.86
N ILE A 15 -10.18 0.07 -4.99
CA ILE A 15 -10.97 0.62 -6.10
C ILE A 15 -10.22 0.43 -7.42
N LEU A 16 -8.93 0.82 -7.45
CA LEU A 16 -8.09 0.64 -8.64
C LEU A 16 -7.91 -0.84 -8.99
N LEU A 17 -7.79 -1.71 -7.99
CA LEU A 17 -7.67 -3.14 -8.19
C LEU A 17 -8.97 -3.74 -8.76
N ALA A 18 -10.13 -3.28 -8.30
CA ALA A 18 -11.43 -3.71 -8.82
C ALA A 18 -11.62 -3.27 -10.28
N ILE A 19 -11.23 -2.04 -10.62
CA ILE A 19 -11.23 -1.56 -12.02
C ILE A 19 -10.28 -2.39 -12.87
N ALA A 20 -9.05 -2.61 -12.40
CA ALA A 20 -8.06 -3.43 -13.10
C ALA A 20 -8.56 -4.85 -13.35
N TYR A 21 -9.16 -5.47 -12.33
CA TYR A 21 -9.76 -6.80 -12.43
C TYR A 21 -10.92 -6.82 -13.44
N GLY A 22 -11.82 -5.84 -13.38
CA GLY A 22 -12.91 -5.69 -14.36
C GLY A 22 -12.39 -5.55 -15.79
N CYS A 23 -11.33 -4.77 -16.01
CA CYS A 23 -10.68 -4.64 -17.31
C CYS A 23 -10.04 -5.95 -17.79
N LEU A 24 -9.38 -6.70 -16.89
CA LEU A 24 -8.73 -7.96 -17.24
C LEU A 24 -9.72 -9.10 -17.49
N GLN A 25 -10.89 -9.09 -16.84
CA GLN A 25 -11.90 -10.13 -16.94
C GLN A 25 -12.85 -9.93 -18.14
N ASN A 26 -13.25 -8.69 -18.41
CA ASN A 26 -14.29 -8.39 -19.41
C ASN A 26 -13.74 -8.11 -20.82
N PHE A 27 -12.43 -7.88 -20.97
CA PHE A 27 -11.82 -7.57 -22.26
C PHE A 27 -10.85 -8.65 -22.70
N VAL A 28 -10.81 -8.90 -24.01
CA VAL A 28 -9.91 -9.89 -24.62
C VAL A 28 -8.47 -9.43 -24.52
N LYS A 29 -7.55 -10.38 -24.26
CA LYS A 29 -6.10 -10.14 -24.25
C LYS A 29 -5.66 -9.47 -25.56
N GLY A 30 -4.85 -8.43 -25.44
CA GLY A 30 -4.33 -7.67 -26.59
C GLY A 30 -5.15 -6.42 -26.95
N THR A 31 -6.31 -6.21 -26.32
CA THR A 31 -7.07 -4.96 -26.47
C THR A 31 -6.51 -3.87 -25.55
N VAL A 32 -6.67 -2.60 -25.94
CA VAL A 32 -6.22 -1.44 -25.14
C VAL A 32 -6.74 -1.48 -23.69
N PRO A 33 -8.03 -1.77 -23.42
CA PRO A 33 -8.55 -1.84 -22.05
C PRO A 33 -7.89 -2.94 -21.22
N TRP A 34 -7.51 -4.06 -21.84
CA TRP A 34 -6.82 -5.15 -21.16
C TRP A 34 -5.42 -4.73 -20.69
N TYR A 35 -4.66 -4.03 -21.55
CA TYR A 35 -3.37 -3.46 -21.17
C TYR A 35 -3.51 -2.40 -20.09
N VAL A 36 -4.55 -1.56 -20.13
CA VAL A 36 -4.84 -0.59 -19.06
C VAL A 36 -5.06 -1.29 -17.72
N GLY A 37 -5.83 -2.38 -17.70
CA GLY A 37 -6.01 -3.19 -16.50
C GLY A 37 -4.70 -3.77 -15.97
N LEU A 38 -3.83 -4.27 -16.86
CA LEU A 38 -2.52 -4.81 -16.49
C LEU A 38 -1.60 -3.74 -15.89
N VAL A 39 -1.51 -2.57 -16.52
CA VAL A 39 -0.72 -1.43 -16.03
C VAL A 39 -1.22 -0.98 -14.67
N LEU A 40 -2.54 -0.86 -14.48
CA LEU A 40 -3.15 -0.49 -13.20
C LEU A 40 -2.80 -1.49 -12.10
N ALA A 41 -2.95 -2.79 -12.36
CA ALA A 41 -2.59 -3.83 -11.40
C ALA A 41 -1.10 -3.76 -11.02
N PHE A 42 -0.23 -3.57 -12.01
CA PHE A 42 1.21 -3.42 -11.79
C PHE A 42 1.54 -2.18 -10.97
N CYS A 43 0.97 -1.02 -11.29
CA CYS A 43 1.19 0.22 -10.54
C CYS A 43 0.75 0.10 -9.08
N VAL A 44 -0.41 -0.53 -8.82
CA VAL A 44 -0.86 -0.77 -7.44
C VAL A 44 0.12 -1.67 -6.72
N GLY A 45 0.52 -2.81 -7.30
CA GLY A 45 1.49 -3.73 -6.70
C GLY A 45 2.85 -3.05 -6.41
N ALA A 46 3.40 -2.35 -7.40
CA ALA A 46 4.66 -1.63 -7.28
C ALA A 46 4.60 -0.56 -6.19
N ALA A 47 3.50 0.18 -6.06
CA ALA A 47 3.34 1.18 -5.01
C ALA A 47 3.36 0.56 -3.59
N TYR A 48 2.88 -0.67 -3.42
CA TYR A 48 3.01 -1.39 -2.14
C TYR A 48 4.43 -1.87 -1.86
N VAL A 49 5.12 -2.40 -2.88
CA VAL A 49 6.48 -2.91 -2.75
C VAL A 49 7.50 -1.79 -2.54
N ILE A 50 7.45 -0.72 -3.35
CA ILE A 50 8.36 0.43 -3.25
C ILE A 50 8.26 1.08 -1.88
N GLU A 51 7.05 1.21 -1.32
CA GLU A 51 6.89 1.76 0.03
C GLU A 51 7.67 0.93 1.05
N GLU A 52 7.56 -0.40 0.99
CA GLU A 52 8.27 -1.27 1.91
C GLU A 52 9.78 -1.18 1.75
N ILE A 53 10.27 -1.11 0.50
CA ILE A 53 11.69 -0.93 0.19
C ILE A 53 12.18 0.41 0.76
N VAL A 54 11.46 1.51 0.54
CA VAL A 54 11.83 2.85 1.04
C VAL A 54 11.91 2.86 2.57
N TRP A 55 10.97 2.21 3.27
CA TRP A 55 11.01 2.12 4.73
C TRP A 55 12.13 1.23 5.24
N ASN A 56 12.40 0.11 4.54
CA ASN A 56 13.50 -0.77 4.89
C ASN A 56 14.85 -0.07 4.69
N LEU A 57 15.04 0.64 3.57
CA LEU A 57 16.23 1.44 3.28
C LEU A 57 16.43 2.60 4.26
N LYS A 58 15.35 3.26 4.70
CA LYS A 58 15.46 4.32 5.71
C LYS A 58 15.89 3.81 7.08
N GLY A 59 15.79 2.51 7.36
CA GLY A 59 16.33 1.82 8.56
C GLY A 59 15.76 2.24 9.92
N GLY A 60 15.03 3.35 9.99
CA GLY A 60 14.64 4.05 11.21
C GLY A 60 13.25 3.72 11.74
N GLY A 61 12.53 2.76 11.13
CA GLY A 61 11.16 2.43 11.52
C GLY A 61 10.13 3.49 11.11
N ARG A 62 8.86 3.19 11.34
CA ARG A 62 7.71 4.05 10.99
C ARG A 62 7.24 4.81 12.24
N PRO A 63 6.95 6.13 12.15
CA PRO A 63 6.52 6.91 13.30
C PRO A 63 5.08 6.55 13.70
N CYS A 64 4.85 6.30 14.99
CA CYS A 64 3.52 6.16 15.56
C CYS A 64 2.71 7.45 15.36
N PRO A 65 1.47 7.39 14.83
CA PRO A 65 0.65 8.59 14.64
C PRO A 65 0.30 9.29 15.95
N ALA A 66 0.20 8.55 17.06
CA ALA A 66 -0.18 9.08 18.36
C ALA A 66 1.01 9.62 19.15
N CYS A 67 2.01 8.79 19.45
CA CYS A 67 3.15 9.19 20.29
C CYS A 67 4.41 9.59 19.53
N ARG A 68 4.40 9.57 18.18
CA ARG A 68 5.55 9.82 17.29
C ARG A 68 6.78 8.94 17.49
N HIS A 69 6.74 7.99 18.43
CA HIS A 69 7.81 7.03 18.63
C HIS A 69 8.02 6.18 17.37
N ARG A 70 9.27 5.96 16.98
CA ARG A 70 9.59 5.19 15.77
C ARG A 70 9.56 3.71 16.09
N VAL A 71 8.67 2.99 15.40
CA VAL A 71 8.50 1.55 15.58
C VAL A 71 9.05 0.83 14.36
N ARG A 72 9.96 -0.13 14.57
CA ARG A 72 10.36 -1.07 13.50
C ARG A 72 9.21 -2.04 13.26
N LEU A 73 8.48 -1.83 12.17
CA LEU A 73 7.46 -2.77 11.72
C LEU A 73 8.14 -3.90 10.94
N LYS A 74 7.68 -5.14 11.14
CA LYS A 74 8.03 -6.25 10.23
C LYS A 74 7.37 -5.99 8.88
N SER A 75 8.08 -6.28 7.80
CA SER A 75 7.59 -6.09 6.44
C SER A 75 6.25 -6.81 6.24
N PHE A 76 5.32 -6.16 5.54
CA PHE A 76 3.96 -6.61 5.21
C PHE A 76 3.00 -6.78 6.39
N ARG A 77 3.38 -6.41 7.62
CA ARG A 77 2.48 -6.47 8.77
C ARG A 77 1.54 -5.27 8.78
N VAL A 78 0.25 -5.52 8.54
CA VAL A 78 -0.82 -4.51 8.49
C VAL A 78 -1.19 -3.99 9.87
N HIS A 79 -1.12 -4.85 10.90
CA HIS A 79 -1.41 -4.49 12.28
C HIS A 79 -0.19 -4.67 13.17
N SER A 80 0.16 -3.60 13.86
CA SER A 80 1.21 -3.59 14.88
C SER A 80 0.80 -2.68 16.01
N THR A 81 1.03 -3.09 17.25
CA THR A 81 0.75 -2.26 18.40
C THR A 81 1.99 -1.43 18.71
N CYS A 82 1.84 -0.13 18.93
CA CYS A 82 2.96 0.70 19.36
C CYS A 82 3.39 0.27 20.78
N PRO A 83 4.66 -0.09 21.03
CA PRO A 83 5.12 -0.51 22.35
C PRO A 83 5.09 0.63 23.39
N ASN A 84 5.06 1.89 22.94
CA ASN A 84 5.11 3.06 23.83
C ASN A 84 3.72 3.55 24.25
N CYS A 85 2.74 3.57 23.34
CA CYS A 85 1.39 4.08 23.64
C CYS A 85 0.27 3.05 23.51
N GLY A 86 0.57 1.80 23.13
CA GLY A 86 -0.42 0.72 23.00
C GLY A 86 -1.37 0.86 21.81
N GLU A 87 -1.23 1.90 21.00
CA GLU A 87 -2.16 2.19 19.90
C GLU A 87 -1.84 1.37 18.65
N GLN A 88 -2.88 1.00 17.89
CA GLN A 88 -2.72 0.26 16.64
C GLN A 88 -2.17 1.17 15.54
N LEU A 89 -1.00 0.79 15.02
CA LEU A 89 -0.31 1.37 13.86
C LEU A 89 -0.89 0.84 12.56
#